data_AF-A7SSL7-F1
#
_entry.id   AF-A7SSL7-F1
#
_cell.length_a   1.000
_cell.length_b   1.000
_cell.length_c   1.000
_cell.angle_alpha   90.00
_cell.angle_beta   90.00
_cell.angle_gamma   90.00
#
_symmetry.space_group_name_H-M   'P 1'
#
loop_
_entity.id
_entity.type
_entity.pdbx_description
1 polymer ?
#
loop_
_entity_poly.entity_id
_entity_poly.type
_entity_poly.pdbx_seq_one_letter_code
_entity_poly.pdbx_strand_id
1 'polypeptide(L)'
;MADFFTGLLVIPVLNIRLVVNIREISHPFSVFSEFIVIQVMAATTFSICAVSLDRFTAIVFSMSYERIVTTRRCLRVILAVWASSLIPALPRIPSQTSLSLRGVLLGALLIIIVFPFSVIAFCYMSIFRAARRHRRQINTNTVSPQPPRQVDKAAVTVAMVILIFLSSWIPILCFSVYELVHTSRVSVCKDLRFRLRFFAFSGLLALGSSVCNPVVYTLRYRRLRKVLKSLLCGWREANRSGN
;
A
#
# COMPACT_ATOMS: atom_id res chain seq x y z
N MET A 1 1.50 -7.03 6.85
CA MET A 1 2.54 -6.55 7.79
C MET A 1 2.76 -5.06 7.66
N ALA A 2 3.02 -4.51 6.46
CA ALA A 2 3.30 -3.09 6.31
C ALA A 2 2.16 -2.17 6.80
N ASP A 3 0.89 -2.50 6.54
CA ASP A 3 -0.25 -1.72 7.04
C ASP A 3 -0.37 -1.77 8.59
N PHE A 4 -0.04 -2.91 9.19
CA PHE A 4 0.01 -3.08 10.65
C PHE A 4 1.12 -2.22 11.28
N PHE A 5 2.31 -2.21 10.69
CA PHE A 5 3.42 -1.34 11.14
C PHE A 5 3.12 0.15 10.93
N THR A 6 2.34 0.50 9.90
CA THR A 6 1.86 1.87 9.69
C THR A 6 0.96 2.31 10.84
N GLY A 7 0.00 1.48 11.26
CA GLY A 7 -0.86 1.79 12.41
C GLY A 7 -0.13 1.81 13.75
N LEU A 8 0.82 0.89 13.96
CA LEU A 8 1.47 0.68 15.26
C LEU A 8 2.66 1.62 15.52
N LEU A 9 3.44 1.97 14.49
CA LEU A 9 4.67 2.76 14.67
C LEU A 9 4.52 4.19 14.18
N VAL A 10 3.93 4.42 13.01
CA VAL A 10 3.89 5.75 12.39
C VAL A 10 2.98 6.69 13.19
N ILE A 11 1.79 6.23 13.57
CA ILE A 11 0.82 7.07 14.28
C ILE A 11 1.33 7.46 15.69
N PRO A 12 1.81 6.54 16.55
CA PRO A 12 2.27 6.94 17.89
C PRO A 12 3.50 7.85 17.85
N VAL A 13 4.45 7.60 16.94
CA VAL A 13 5.66 8.41 16.80
C VAL A 13 5.34 9.85 16.41
N LEU A 14 4.38 10.05 15.50
CA LEU A 14 3.91 11.39 15.11
C LEU A 14 3.16 12.08 16.26
N ASN A 15 2.34 11.34 17.02
CA ASN A 15 1.63 11.86 18.19
C ASN A 15 2.60 12.27 19.32
N ILE A 16 3.62 11.46 19.62
CA ILE A 16 4.64 11.79 20.63
C ILE A 16 5.37 13.07 20.23
N ARG A 17 5.76 13.22 18.97
CA ARG A 17 6.42 14.45 18.48
C ARG A 17 5.53 15.70 18.68
N LEU A 18 4.23 15.57 18.40
CA LEU A 18 3.26 16.65 18.56
C LEU A 18 3.02 17.00 20.04
N VAL A 19 2.92 16.00 20.92
CA VAL A 19 2.65 16.18 22.36
C VAL A 19 3.87 16.73 23.10
N VAL A 20 5.07 16.22 22.80
CA VAL A 20 6.34 16.67 23.41
C VAL A 20 6.82 18.00 22.79
N ASN A 21 6.15 18.49 21.74
CA ASN A 21 6.43 19.75 21.06
C ASN A 21 7.90 19.86 20.59
N ILE A 22 8.46 18.75 20.08
CA ILE A 22 9.82 18.71 19.52
C ILE A 22 9.79 19.38 18.14
N ARG A 23 10.23 20.63 18.07
CA ARG A 23 10.24 21.45 16.84
C ARG A 23 11.59 21.50 16.14
N GLU A 24 12.67 21.15 16.84
CA GLU A 24 14.01 21.16 16.27
C GLU A 24 14.18 20.06 15.22
N ILE A 25 14.53 20.47 14.00
CA ILE A 25 14.67 19.57 12.83
C ILE A 25 15.85 18.59 13.00
N SER A 26 16.93 19.06 13.62
CA SER A 26 18.15 18.31 13.90
C SER A 26 18.03 17.38 15.11
N HIS A 27 16.95 17.48 15.90
CA HIS A 27 16.76 16.65 17.07
C HIS A 27 16.72 15.16 16.68
N PRO A 28 17.47 14.26 17.37
CA PRO A 28 17.57 12.84 16.99
C PRO A 28 16.22 12.15 16.83
N PHE A 29 15.26 12.46 17.70
CA PHE A 29 13.89 11.94 17.59
C PHE A 29 13.14 12.46 16.35
N SER A 30 13.38 13.69 15.92
CA SER A 30 12.77 14.24 14.68
C SER A 30 13.36 13.57 13.44
N VAL A 31 14.67 13.32 13.43
CA VAL A 31 15.34 12.58 12.34
C VAL A 31 14.82 11.15 12.27
N PHE A 32 14.79 10.45 13.41
CA PHE A 32 14.32 9.07 13.51
C PHE A 32 12.85 8.93 13.10
N SER A 33 11.98 9.80 13.60
CA SER A 33 10.55 9.76 13.30
C SER A 33 10.27 9.95 11.81
N GLU A 34 10.85 10.97 11.19
CA GLU A 34 10.66 11.24 9.76
C GLU A 34 11.29 10.15 8.88
N PHE A 35 12.44 9.61 9.27
CA PHE A 35 13.06 8.47 8.60
C PHE A 35 12.14 7.24 8.60
N ILE A 36 11.63 6.84 9.77
CA ILE A 36 10.73 5.69 9.90
C ILE A 36 9.42 5.89 9.14
N VAL A 37 8.86 7.10 9.17
CA VAL A 37 7.65 7.43 8.41
C VAL A 37 7.90 7.21 6.91
N ILE A 38 8.96 7.79 6.35
CA ILE A 38 9.28 7.66 4.92
C ILE A 38 9.55 6.19 4.55
N GLN A 39 10.31 5.48 5.37
CA GLN A 39 10.70 4.09 5.14
C GLN A 39 9.49 3.15 5.16
N VAL A 40 8.61 3.27 6.17
CA VAL A 40 7.39 2.46 6.27
C VAL A 40 6.42 2.76 5.14
N MET A 41 6.27 4.04 4.74
CA MET A 41 5.45 4.42 3.60
C MET A 41 5.98 3.82 2.29
N ALA A 42 7.29 3.89 2.06
CA ALA A 42 7.92 3.29 0.89
C ALA A 42 7.79 1.75 0.89
N ALA A 43 8.01 1.09 2.03
CA ALA A 43 7.90 -0.35 2.17
C ALA A 43 6.47 -0.84 1.89
N THR A 44 5.47 -0.14 2.42
CA THR A 44 4.05 -0.43 2.17
C THR A 44 3.72 -0.33 0.68
N THR A 45 4.15 0.77 0.07
CA THR A 45 3.94 1.06 -1.34
C THR A 45 4.57 0.00 -2.25
N PHE A 46 5.85 -0.31 -2.02
CA PHE A 46 6.57 -1.32 -2.78
C PHE A 46 6.01 -2.72 -2.57
N SER A 47 5.52 -3.04 -1.36
CA SER A 47 4.83 -4.30 -1.08
C SER A 47 3.55 -4.43 -1.89
N ILE A 48 2.76 -3.36 -2.02
CA ILE A 48 1.54 -3.36 -2.82
C ILE A 48 1.87 -3.52 -4.31
N CYS A 49 2.91 -2.87 -4.81
CA CYS A 49 3.41 -3.10 -6.17
C CYS A 49 3.82 -4.56 -6.39
N ALA A 50 4.55 -5.16 -5.45
CA ALA A 50 4.97 -6.55 -5.52
C ALA A 50 3.76 -7.51 -5.52
N VAL A 51 2.76 -7.28 -4.68
CA VAL A 51 1.50 -8.05 -4.68
C VAL A 51 0.75 -7.86 -6.01
N SER A 52 0.75 -6.64 -6.56
CA SER A 52 0.11 -6.35 -7.84
C SER A 52 0.78 -7.10 -8.99
N LEU A 53 2.12 -7.14 -9.00
CA LEU A 53 2.92 -7.88 -9.97
C LEU A 53 2.75 -9.39 -9.82
N ASP A 54 2.66 -9.92 -8.59
CA ASP A 54 2.34 -11.32 -8.34
C ASP A 54 0.99 -11.68 -8.95
N ARG A 55 -0.04 -10.87 -8.68
CA ARG A 55 -1.39 -11.09 -9.23
C ARG A 55 -1.41 -10.98 -10.74
N PHE A 56 -0.72 -9.99 -11.31
CA PHE A 56 -0.53 -9.87 -12.76
C PHE A 56 0.11 -11.14 -13.33
N THR A 57 1.17 -11.66 -12.71
CA THR A 57 1.88 -12.86 -13.16
C THR A 57 0.99 -14.09 -13.07
N ALA A 58 0.20 -14.24 -12.01
CA ALA A 58 -0.76 -15.33 -11.84
C ALA A 58 -1.85 -15.33 -12.91
N ILE A 59 -2.32 -14.15 -13.29
CA ILE A 59 -3.41 -13.98 -14.25
C ILE A 59 -2.91 -14.16 -15.70
N VAL A 60 -1.79 -13.53 -16.05
CA VAL A 60 -1.25 -13.54 -17.42
C VAL A 60 -0.52 -14.85 -17.73
N PHE A 61 0.19 -15.42 -16.75
CA PHE A 61 1.01 -16.61 -16.92
C PHE A 61 0.48 -17.79 -16.09
N SER A 62 -0.84 -18.02 -16.05
CA SER A 62 -1.48 -19.03 -15.19
C SER A 62 -0.83 -20.42 -15.25
N MET A 63 -0.47 -20.91 -16.44
CA MET A 63 0.16 -22.22 -16.66
C MET A 63 1.63 -22.29 -16.24
N SER A 64 2.32 -21.15 -16.15
CA SER A 64 3.73 -21.07 -15.73
C SER A 64 3.90 -20.51 -14.31
N TYR A 65 2.83 -19.99 -13.72
CA TYR A 65 2.83 -19.34 -12.40
C TYR A 65 3.36 -20.29 -11.32
N GLU A 66 2.90 -21.54 -11.30
CA GLU A 66 3.35 -22.55 -10.32
C GLU A 66 4.84 -22.87 -10.42
N ARG A 67 5.44 -22.72 -11.62
CA ARG A 67 6.89 -22.88 -11.83
C ARG A 67 7.68 -21.60 -11.52
N ILE A 68 7.05 -20.44 -11.66
CA ILE A 68 7.69 -19.14 -11.47
C ILE A 68 7.74 -18.76 -9.98
N VAL A 69 6.63 -18.93 -9.26
CA VAL A 69 6.47 -18.51 -7.87
C VAL A 69 6.89 -19.63 -6.93
N THR A 70 8.05 -19.44 -6.30
CA THR A 70 8.60 -20.35 -5.29
C THR A 70 8.89 -19.59 -4.01
N THR A 71 8.81 -20.24 -2.86
CA THR A 71 9.03 -19.62 -1.54
C THR A 71 10.35 -18.85 -1.47
N ARG A 72 11.44 -19.43 -2.00
CA ARG A 72 12.77 -18.79 -2.04
C ARG A 72 12.79 -17.50 -2.86
N ARG A 73 12.04 -17.45 -3.97
CA ARG A 73 11.91 -16.23 -4.79
C ARG A 73 11.04 -15.19 -4.10
N CYS A 74 9.94 -15.58 -3.47
CA CYS A 74 9.10 -14.68 -2.68
C CYS A 74 9.87 -14.03 -1.53
N LEU A 75 10.67 -14.80 -0.80
CA LEU A 75 11.52 -14.27 0.27
C LEU A 75 12.54 -13.25 -0.25
N ARG A 76 13.19 -13.54 -1.39
CA ARG A 76 14.10 -12.57 -2.03
C ARG A 76 13.39 -11.28 -2.45
N VAL A 77 12.17 -11.37 -2.99
CA VAL A 77 11.37 -10.19 -3.34
C VAL A 77 11.01 -9.38 -2.10
N ILE A 78 10.58 -10.03 -1.02
CA ILE A 78 10.27 -9.34 0.24
C ILE A 78 11.51 -8.61 0.76
N LEU A 79 12.65 -9.29 0.86
CA LEU A 79 13.90 -8.67 1.30
C LEU A 79 14.32 -7.49 0.41
N ALA A 80 14.18 -7.61 -0.91
CA ALA A 80 14.47 -6.53 -1.84
C ALA A 80 13.51 -5.33 -1.68
N VAL A 81 12.24 -5.58 -1.39
CA VAL A 81 11.25 -4.52 -1.10
C VAL A 81 11.63 -3.77 0.17
N TRP A 82 11.99 -4.47 1.24
CA TRP A 82 12.43 -3.82 2.48
C TRP A 82 13.74 -3.05 2.30
N ALA A 83 14.74 -3.64 1.63
CA ALA A 83 16.01 -2.97 1.37
C ALA A 83 15.83 -1.72 0.49
N SER A 84 15.06 -1.82 -0.60
CA SER A 84 14.83 -0.68 -1.49
C SER A 84 13.98 0.42 -0.85
N SER A 85 13.12 0.10 0.13
CA SER A 85 12.36 1.10 0.89
C SER A 85 13.22 2.09 1.70
N LEU A 86 14.48 1.75 1.97
CA LEU A 86 15.43 2.64 2.65
C LEU A 86 15.87 3.79 1.77
N ILE A 87 15.92 3.61 0.45
CA ILE A 87 16.42 4.61 -0.52
C ILE A 87 15.75 5.98 -0.36
N PRO A 88 14.41 6.11 -0.35
CA PRO A 88 13.77 7.41 -0.15
C PRO A 88 13.95 7.97 1.27
N ALA A 89 14.27 7.13 2.27
CA ALA A 89 14.43 7.55 3.66
C ALA A 89 15.86 8.02 3.99
N LEU A 90 16.89 7.43 3.36
CA LEU A 90 18.31 7.73 3.63
C LEU A 90 18.68 9.22 3.54
N PRO A 91 18.20 10.01 2.55
CA PRO A 91 18.51 11.43 2.45
C PRO A 91 18.07 12.27 3.67
N ARG A 92 17.16 11.74 4.51
CA ARG A 92 16.73 12.43 5.73
C ARG A 92 17.86 12.58 6.75
N ILE A 93 18.80 11.64 6.82
CA ILE A 93 19.87 11.60 7.83
C ILE A 93 20.78 12.83 7.75
N PRO A 94 21.39 13.17 6.58
CA PRO A 94 22.22 14.37 6.46
C PRO A 94 21.43 15.69 6.37
N SER A 95 20.10 15.63 6.17
CA SER A 95 19.27 16.81 5.94
C SER A 95 18.88 17.50 7.24
N GLN A 96 19.68 18.48 7.67
CA GLN A 96 19.44 19.23 8.91
C GLN A 96 18.82 20.61 8.69
N THR A 97 18.76 21.09 7.45
CA THR A 97 18.16 22.40 7.12
C THR A 97 16.69 22.25 6.72
N SER A 98 15.90 23.29 6.94
CA SER A 98 14.48 23.29 6.53
C SER A 98 14.32 23.09 5.02
N LEU A 99 15.19 23.70 4.20
CA LEU A 99 15.15 23.55 2.75
C LEU A 99 15.50 22.13 2.29
N SER A 100 16.55 21.52 2.84
CA SER A 100 16.93 20.14 2.52
C SER A 100 15.85 19.15 2.95
N LEU A 101 15.28 19.32 4.15
CA LEU A 101 14.17 18.50 4.64
C LEU A 101 12.96 18.57 3.71
N ARG A 102 12.55 19.78 3.29
CA ARG A 102 11.44 19.96 2.36
C ARG A 102 11.69 19.25 1.03
N GLY A 103 12.91 19.34 0.51
CA GLY A 103 13.33 18.63 -0.70
C GLY A 103 13.29 17.10 -0.55
N VAL A 104 13.78 16.57 0.57
CA VAL A 104 13.73 15.13 0.88
C VAL A 104 12.30 14.63 0.98
N LEU A 105 11.44 15.35 1.71
CA LEU A 105 10.03 14.99 1.87
C LEU A 105 9.30 14.98 0.53
N LEU A 106 9.50 16.01 -0.30
CA LEU A 106 8.88 16.09 -1.63
C LEU A 106 9.41 15.00 -2.57
N GLY A 107 10.73 14.76 -2.58
CA GLY A 107 11.35 13.71 -3.39
C GLY A 107 10.86 12.32 -3.01
N ALA A 108 10.81 12.02 -1.72
CA ALA A 108 10.24 10.77 -1.22
C ALA A 108 8.76 10.62 -1.60
N LEU A 109 7.97 11.69 -1.47
CA LEU A 109 6.57 11.72 -1.88
C LEU A 109 6.39 11.38 -3.35
N LEU A 110 7.17 12.02 -4.22
CA LEU A 110 7.13 11.80 -5.67
C LEU A 110 7.51 10.37 -6.02
N ILE A 111 8.56 9.81 -5.41
CA ILE A 111 8.95 8.41 -5.62
C ILE A 111 7.80 7.47 -5.22
N ILE A 112 7.22 7.69 -4.04
CA ILE A 112 6.14 6.87 -3.48
C ILE A 112 4.86 6.94 -4.34
N ILE A 113 4.62 8.04 -5.07
CA ILE A 113 3.47 8.16 -5.97
C ILE A 113 3.80 7.63 -7.37
N VAL A 114 4.85 8.16 -7.99
CA VAL A 114 5.18 7.90 -9.39
C VAL A 114 5.53 6.43 -9.60
N PHE A 115 6.24 5.80 -8.67
CA PHE A 115 6.65 4.40 -8.82
C PHE A 115 5.45 3.43 -8.93
N PRO A 116 4.46 3.42 -8.02
CA PRO A 116 3.24 2.62 -8.17
C PRO A 116 2.48 2.88 -9.47
N PHE A 117 2.27 4.15 -9.82
CA PHE A 117 1.56 4.49 -11.06
C PHE A 117 2.28 3.92 -12.28
N SER A 118 3.62 3.98 -12.31
CA SER A 118 4.45 3.42 -13.39
C SER A 118 4.30 1.90 -13.49
N VAL A 119 4.36 1.21 -12.34
CA VAL A 119 4.19 -0.26 -12.28
C VAL A 119 2.79 -0.67 -12.73
N ILE A 120 1.75 0.04 -12.29
CA ILE A 120 0.37 -0.23 -12.66
C ILE A 120 0.16 -0.01 -14.15
N ALA A 121 0.63 1.12 -14.69
CA ALA A 121 0.56 1.42 -16.11
C ALA A 121 1.26 0.34 -16.94
N PHE A 122 2.46 -0.08 -16.52
CA PHE A 122 3.19 -1.17 -17.17
C PHE A 122 2.41 -2.49 -17.17
N CYS A 123 1.84 -2.87 -16.02
CA CYS A 123 1.02 -4.08 -15.90
C CYS A 123 -0.18 -4.02 -16.86
N TYR A 124 -0.94 -2.92 -16.84
CA TYR A 124 -2.11 -2.73 -17.70
C TYR A 124 -1.76 -2.74 -19.20
N MET A 125 -0.70 -2.06 -19.58
CA MET A 125 -0.22 -2.05 -20.96
C MET A 125 0.18 -3.46 -21.42
N SER A 126 0.76 -4.26 -20.53
CA SER A 126 1.14 -5.65 -20.80
C SER A 126 -0.09 -6.55 -20.94
N ILE A 127 -1.09 -6.43 -20.05
CA ILE A 127 -2.38 -7.14 -20.16
C ILE A 127 -3.05 -6.78 -21.50
N PHE A 128 -3.14 -5.49 -21.82
CA PHE A 128 -3.82 -5.02 -23.02
C PHE A 128 -3.11 -5.47 -24.31
N ARG A 129 -1.78 -5.53 -24.31
CA ARG A 129 -0.99 -6.11 -25.40
C ARG A 129 -1.25 -7.62 -25.54
N ALA A 130 -1.26 -8.37 -24.43
CA ALA A 130 -1.57 -9.80 -24.45
C ALA A 130 -2.99 -10.09 -24.97
N ALA A 131 -3.99 -9.34 -24.50
CA ALA A 131 -5.37 -9.44 -24.97
C ALA A 131 -5.51 -9.13 -26.47
N ARG A 132 -4.82 -8.09 -26.97
CA ARG A 132 -4.82 -7.76 -28.41
C ARG A 132 -4.11 -8.82 -29.26
N ARG A 133 -3.07 -9.48 -28.74
CA ARG A 133 -2.36 -10.56 -29.44
C ARG A 133 -3.26 -11.78 -29.63
N HIS A 134 -4.04 -12.17 -28.60
CA HIS A 134 -5.04 -13.22 -28.71
C HIS A 134 -6.15 -12.87 -29.71
N ARG A 135 -6.63 -11.62 -29.71
CA ARG A 135 -7.65 -11.16 -30.66
C ARG A 135 -7.17 -11.18 -32.12
N ARG A 136 -5.88 -10.92 -32.37
CA ARG A 136 -5.28 -11.02 -33.71
C ARG A 136 -5.11 -12.47 -34.18
N GLN A 137 -4.80 -13.41 -33.27
CA GLN A 137 -4.64 -14.84 -33.59
C GLN A 137 -5.98 -15.53 -33.91
N ILE A 138 -7.08 -15.05 -33.30
CA ILE A 138 -8.45 -15.54 -33.58
C ILE A 138 -8.92 -15.18 -35.00
N ASN A 139 -8.48 -14.04 -35.55
CA ASN A 139 -8.81 -13.67 -36.93
C ASN A 139 -8.09 -14.53 -37.99
N THR A 140 -7.07 -15.32 -37.59
CA THR A 140 -6.24 -16.09 -38.53
C THR A 140 -6.38 -17.61 -38.40
N ASN A 141 -6.96 -18.16 -37.31
CA ASN A 141 -7.15 -19.62 -37.14
C ASN A 141 -8.43 -19.95 -36.34
N THR A 142 -9.30 -20.78 -36.92
CA THR A 142 -10.53 -21.34 -36.33
C THR A 142 -10.20 -22.39 -35.25
N VAL A 143 -9.92 -21.98 -34.01
CA VAL A 143 -10.02 -22.89 -32.83
C VAL A 143 -10.50 -22.12 -31.58
N SER A 144 -11.69 -22.52 -31.11
CA SER A 144 -12.32 -22.37 -29.78
C SER A 144 -12.54 -20.96 -29.16
N PRO A 145 -13.80 -20.60 -28.80
CA PRO A 145 -14.10 -19.36 -28.11
C PRO A 145 -13.94 -19.54 -26.59
N GLN A 146 -12.80 -19.13 -26.03
CA GLN A 146 -12.77 -18.71 -24.63
C GLN A 146 -12.01 -17.40 -24.45
N PRO A 147 -12.72 -16.25 -24.37
CA PRO A 147 -12.21 -15.19 -23.51
C PRO A 147 -12.47 -15.65 -22.08
N PRO A 148 -11.47 -15.74 -21.18
CA PRO A 148 -11.81 -15.95 -19.79
C PRO A 148 -12.38 -14.64 -19.29
N ARG A 149 -13.72 -14.52 -19.31
CA ARG A 149 -14.56 -13.54 -18.60
C ARG A 149 -14.23 -13.40 -17.09
N GLN A 150 -13.29 -14.21 -16.58
CA GLN A 150 -12.70 -14.14 -15.24
C GLN A 150 -11.49 -13.18 -15.14
N VAL A 151 -10.72 -13.00 -16.22
CA VAL A 151 -9.50 -12.15 -16.25
C VAL A 151 -9.84 -10.67 -16.01
N ASP A 152 -10.99 -10.21 -16.52
CA ASP A 152 -11.46 -8.84 -16.34
C ASP A 152 -11.85 -8.54 -14.88
N LYS A 153 -12.50 -9.49 -14.19
CA LYS A 153 -13.03 -9.23 -12.84
C LYS A 153 -11.93 -9.25 -11.78
N ALA A 154 -10.91 -10.09 -11.93
CA ALA A 154 -9.80 -10.18 -10.99
C ALA A 154 -8.83 -9.00 -11.11
N ALA A 155 -8.55 -8.53 -12.33
CA ALA A 155 -7.71 -7.36 -12.57
C ALA A 155 -8.41 -6.05 -12.16
N VAL A 156 -9.71 -5.89 -12.46
CA VAL A 156 -10.53 -4.76 -11.97
C VAL A 156 -10.60 -4.79 -10.44
N THR A 157 -10.76 -5.98 -9.86
CA THR A 157 -10.33 -6.36 -8.49
C THR A 157 -9.19 -5.54 -7.90
N VAL A 158 -8.01 -5.87 -8.43
CA VAL A 158 -6.71 -5.39 -7.96
C VAL A 158 -6.59 -3.89 -8.20
N ALA A 159 -7.00 -3.39 -9.37
CA ALA A 159 -6.97 -1.95 -9.63
C ALA A 159 -7.94 -1.15 -8.76
N MET A 160 -9.12 -1.67 -8.45
CA MET A 160 -10.07 -1.01 -7.56
C MET A 160 -9.52 -0.98 -6.13
N VAL A 161 -8.91 -2.07 -5.66
CA VAL A 161 -8.23 -2.11 -4.33
C VAL A 161 -7.06 -1.13 -4.29
N ILE A 162 -6.27 -1.03 -5.37
CA ILE A 162 -5.15 -0.09 -5.46
C ILE A 162 -5.63 1.35 -5.58
N LEU A 163 -6.69 1.63 -6.34
CA LEU A 163 -7.30 2.96 -6.45
C LEU A 163 -7.93 3.40 -5.14
N ILE A 164 -8.62 2.50 -4.43
CA ILE A 164 -9.17 2.76 -3.10
C ILE A 164 -8.04 3.02 -2.12
N PHE A 165 -6.98 2.20 -2.15
CA PHE A 165 -5.79 2.43 -1.36
C PHE A 165 -5.24 3.82 -1.68
N LEU A 166 -4.80 4.11 -2.91
CA LEU A 166 -4.28 5.42 -3.34
C LEU A 166 -5.19 6.60 -2.95
N SER A 167 -6.51 6.46 -3.11
CA SER A 167 -7.49 7.49 -2.72
C SER A 167 -7.53 7.76 -1.22
N SER A 168 -7.32 6.72 -0.39
CA SER A 168 -7.23 6.87 1.08
C SER A 168 -5.96 7.61 1.53
N TRP A 169 -4.94 7.70 0.68
CA TRP A 169 -3.71 8.45 0.96
C TRP A 169 -3.78 9.90 0.47
N ILE A 170 -4.64 10.25 -0.50
CA ILE A 170 -4.79 11.62 -1.00
C ILE A 170 -4.96 12.66 0.13
N PRO A 171 -5.78 12.43 1.18
CA PRO A 171 -5.88 13.39 2.29
C PRO A 171 -4.54 13.63 2.99
N ILE A 172 -3.78 12.56 3.25
CA ILE A 172 -2.45 12.61 3.91
C ILE A 172 -1.45 13.34 3.01
N LEU A 173 -1.50 13.10 1.69
CA LEU A 173 -0.66 13.77 0.70
C LEU A 173 -0.99 15.27 0.63
N CYS A 174 -2.27 15.63 0.51
CA CYS A 174 -2.73 17.00 0.45
C CYS A 174 -2.35 17.78 1.71
N PHE A 175 -2.46 17.16 2.88
CA PHE A 175 -2.06 17.76 4.15
C PHE A 175 -0.54 17.92 4.27
N SER A 176 0.24 16.93 3.82
CA SER A 176 1.70 17.03 3.83
C SER A 176 2.19 18.16 2.92
N VAL A 177 1.56 18.33 1.75
CA VAL A 177 1.83 19.47 0.84
C VAL A 177 1.35 20.79 1.45
N TYR A 178 0.19 20.80 2.10
CA TYR A 178 -0.32 21.98 2.81
C TYR A 178 0.64 22.44 3.91
N GLU A 179 1.09 21.53 4.79
CA GLU A 179 2.09 21.81 5.82
C GLU A 179 3.42 22.30 5.22
N LEU A 180 3.84 21.77 4.06
CA LEU A 180 5.04 22.20 3.35
C LEU A 180 4.96 23.66 2.87
N VAL A 181 3.77 24.09 2.42
CA VAL A 181 3.55 25.38 1.76
C VAL A 181 3.08 26.46 2.74
N HIS A 182 2.28 26.12 3.76
CA HIS A 182 1.58 27.07 4.63
C HIS A 182 2.17 27.23 6.04
N THR A 183 3.38 26.74 6.32
CA THR A 183 4.01 26.77 7.67
C THR A 183 4.22 28.17 8.29
N SER A 184 3.84 29.26 7.62
CA SER A 184 4.28 30.61 8.01
C SER A 184 3.20 31.57 8.56
N ARG A 185 1.91 31.19 8.71
CA ARG A 185 0.87 32.22 9.02
C ARG A 185 -0.27 31.87 9.99
N VAL A 186 -0.30 30.69 10.63
CA VAL A 186 -1.43 30.30 11.51
C VAL A 186 -1.08 30.44 12.99
N SER A 187 -2.02 30.97 13.79
CA SER A 187 -1.90 31.02 15.25
C SER A 187 -1.61 29.62 15.83
N VAL A 188 -0.54 29.51 16.62
CA VAL A 188 0.02 28.25 17.15
C VAL A 188 -1.04 27.31 17.75
N CYS A 189 -2.05 27.85 18.45
CA CYS A 189 -3.11 27.06 19.11
C CYS A 189 -4.23 26.54 18.19
N LYS A 190 -4.51 27.21 17.08
CA LYS A 190 -5.49 26.70 16.07
C LYS A 190 -4.82 25.66 15.18
N ASP A 191 -3.55 25.91 14.86
CA ASP A 191 -2.69 25.05 14.05
C ASP A 191 -2.45 23.68 14.74
N LEU A 192 -2.14 23.68 16.04
CA LEU A 192 -1.97 22.45 16.82
C LEU A 192 -3.25 21.61 16.91
N ARG A 193 -4.42 22.23 17.15
CA ARG A 193 -5.71 21.52 17.22
C ARG A 193 -6.12 20.92 15.88
N PHE A 194 -5.88 21.63 14.78
CA PHE A 194 -6.13 21.14 13.43
C PHE A 194 -5.22 19.95 13.11
N ARG A 195 -3.91 20.07 13.37
CA ARG A 195 -2.94 18.97 13.22
C ARG A 195 -3.37 17.72 13.99
N LEU A 196 -3.70 17.85 15.28
CA LEU A 196 -4.11 16.72 16.11
C LEU A 196 -5.35 16.00 15.57
N ARG A 197 -6.38 16.76 15.16
CA ARG A 197 -7.60 16.18 14.57
C ARG A 197 -7.31 15.50 13.23
N PHE A 198 -6.47 16.10 12.41
CA PHE A 198 -6.08 15.54 11.13
C PHE A 198 -5.27 14.24 11.29
N PHE A 199 -4.31 14.21 12.22
CA PHE A 199 -3.55 13.00 12.53
C PHE A 199 -4.40 11.89 13.16
N ALA A 200 -5.39 12.24 13.99
CA ALA A 200 -6.34 11.26 14.52
C ALA A 200 -7.21 10.67 13.39
N PHE A 201 -7.69 11.50 12.47
CA PHE A 201 -8.50 11.08 11.33
C PHE A 201 -7.71 10.21 10.33
N SER A 202 -6.49 10.62 9.97
CA SER A 202 -5.63 9.83 9.09
C SER A 202 -5.22 8.50 9.73
N GLY A 203 -5.00 8.49 11.04
CA GLY A 203 -4.77 7.27 11.79
C GLY A 203 -5.96 6.31 11.74
N LEU A 204 -7.18 6.83 11.86
CA LEU A 204 -8.40 6.03 11.75
C LEU A 204 -8.57 5.43 10.33
N LEU A 205 -8.26 6.21 9.29
CA LEU A 205 -8.30 5.73 7.91
C LEU A 205 -7.23 4.65 7.62
N ALA A 206 -6.02 4.82 8.15
CA ALA A 206 -4.93 3.85 7.99
C ALA A 206 -5.21 2.53 8.74
N LEU A 207 -5.83 2.60 9.92
CA LEU A 207 -6.31 1.42 10.63
C LEU A 207 -7.49 0.78 9.88
N GLY A 208 -8.40 1.60 9.34
CA GLY A 208 -9.54 1.13 8.54
C GLY A 208 -9.12 0.39 7.26
N SER A 209 -8.12 0.88 6.54
CA SER A 209 -7.59 0.23 5.34
C SER A 209 -6.95 -1.13 5.65
N SER A 210 -6.34 -1.29 6.83
CA SER A 210 -5.83 -2.58 7.32
C SER A 210 -6.95 -3.59 7.60
N VAL A 211 -8.08 -3.15 8.16
CA VAL A 211 -9.26 -4.01 8.43
C VAL A 211 -9.97 -4.41 7.13
N CYS A 212 -9.95 -3.54 6.12
CA CYS A 212 -10.51 -3.83 4.80
C CYS A 212 -9.76 -4.95 4.08
N ASN A 213 -8.45 -5.11 4.29
CA ASN A 213 -7.65 -6.13 3.59
C ASN A 213 -8.19 -7.56 3.82
N PRO A 214 -8.34 -8.08 5.05
CA PRO A 214 -8.97 -9.37 5.31
C PRO A 214 -10.42 -9.50 4.80
N VAL A 215 -11.23 -8.44 4.89
CA VAL A 215 -12.63 -8.44 4.43
C VAL A 215 -12.71 -8.60 2.92
N VAL A 216 -11.87 -7.89 2.17
CA VAL A 216 -11.78 -8.03 0.71
C VAL A 216 -11.29 -9.43 0.34
N TYR A 217 -10.29 -9.98 1.05
CA TYR A 217 -9.77 -11.33 0.78
C TYR A 217 -10.81 -12.42 1.09
N THR A 218 -11.54 -12.33 2.20
CA THR A 218 -12.60 -13.28 2.58
C THR A 218 -13.79 -13.20 1.61
N LEU A 219 -14.19 -12.01 1.19
CA LEU A 219 -15.27 -11.83 0.22
C LEU A 219 -14.90 -12.31 -1.19
N ARG A 220 -13.62 -12.29 -1.60
CA ARG A 220 -13.21 -12.67 -2.98
C ARG A 220 -12.75 -14.11 -3.12
N TYR A 221 -12.08 -14.71 -2.13
CA TYR A 221 -11.65 -16.11 -2.21
C TYR A 221 -12.76 -17.07 -1.78
N ARG A 222 -13.38 -17.76 -2.75
CA ARG A 222 -14.36 -18.83 -2.49
C ARG A 222 -13.82 -19.93 -1.56
N ARG A 223 -12.50 -20.20 -1.58
CA ARG A 223 -11.85 -21.19 -0.71
C ARG A 223 -11.78 -20.73 0.75
N LEU A 224 -11.43 -19.47 1.00
CA LEU A 224 -11.43 -18.90 2.37
C LEU A 224 -12.85 -18.82 2.93
N ARG A 225 -13.83 -18.42 2.12
CA ARG A 225 -15.25 -18.42 2.51
C ARG A 225 -15.76 -19.79 2.94
N LYS A 226 -15.30 -20.86 2.29
CA LYS A 226 -15.64 -22.24 2.69
C LYS A 226 -15.02 -22.62 4.03
N VAL A 227 -13.75 -22.28 4.27
CA VAL A 227 -13.06 -22.53 5.55
C VAL A 227 -13.68 -21.70 6.69
N LEU A 228 -14.02 -20.44 6.45
CA LEU A 228 -14.68 -19.59 7.45
C LEU A 228 -16.08 -20.09 7.79
N LYS A 229 -16.83 -20.55 6.77
CA LYS A 229 -18.13 -21.22 6.99
C LYS A 229 -17.98 -22.53 7.75
N SER A 230 -16.97 -23.36 7.46
CA SER A 230 -16.76 -24.61 8.20
C SER A 230 -16.35 -24.36 9.65
N LEU A 231 -15.53 -23.33 9.91
CA LEU A 231 -15.15 -22.93 11.28
C LEU A 231 -16.35 -22.37 12.05
N LEU A 232 -17.17 -21.52 11.42
CA LEU A 232 -18.37 -20.96 12.05
C LEU A 232 -19.48 -22.01 12.27
N CYS A 233 -19.67 -22.92 11.31
CA CYS A 233 -20.63 -24.02 11.46
C CYS A 233 -20.14 -25.03 12.51
N GLY A 234 -18.86 -25.40 12.50
CA GLY A 234 -18.26 -26.27 13.53
C GLY A 234 -18.31 -25.66 14.92
N TRP A 235 -18.13 -24.33 15.04
CA TRP A 235 -18.31 -23.62 16.31
C TRP A 235 -19.78 -23.60 16.76
N ARG A 236 -20.73 -23.44 15.84
CA ARG A 236 -22.18 -23.53 16.15
C ARG A 236 -22.65 -24.91 16.56
N GLU A 237 -22.08 -25.95 15.97
CA GLU A 237 -22.38 -27.35 16.32
C GLU A 237 -21.77 -27.72 17.67
N ALA A 238 -20.52 -27.34 17.92
CA ALA A 238 -19.86 -27.54 19.21
C ALA A 238 -20.60 -26.83 20.37
N ASN A 239 -21.18 -25.65 20.12
CA ASN A 239 -21.99 -24.93 21.12
C ASN A 239 -23.42 -25.48 21.30
N ARG A 240 -23.90 -26.34 20.40
CA ARG A 240 -25.19 -27.03 20.52
C ARG A 240 -25.09 -28.40 21.18
N SER A 241 -23.92 -29.03 21.13
CA SER A 241 -23.63 -30.32 21.79
C SER A 241 -23.16 -30.18 23.25
N GLY A 242 -22.95 -28.94 23.73
CA GLY A 242 -22.54 -28.63 25.10
C GLY A 242 -23.66 -28.10 26.02
N ASN A 243 -24.90 -28.08 25.55
CA ASN A 243 -26.13 -27.81 26.32
C ASN A 243 -27.00 -29.08 26.35
#